data_AF-Q05RT3-F1
#
_entry.id   AF-Q05RT3-F1
#
_cell.length_a   1.000
_cell.length_b   1.000
_cell.length_c   1.000
_cell.angle_alpha   90.00
_cell.angle_beta   90.00
_cell.angle_gamma   90.00
#
_symmetry.space_group_name_H-M   'P 1'
#
loop_
_entity.id
_entity.type
_entity.pdbx_description
1 polymer ?
#
loop_
_entity_poly.entity_id
_entity_poly.type
_entity_poly.pdbx_seq_one_letter_code
_entity_poly.pdbx_strand_id
1 'polypeptide(L)'
;MPNLANAFLKTTPLLMSVSAAEECRARNDRQSYFAITRELVRAQFELADMELSRRLWQDVADRDLEVGRILHLLYGCGCHHDEAEMVDVDETYLSMGVD
;
A
#
# COMPACT_ATOMS: atom_id res chain seq x y z
N MET A 1 37.55 32.16 30.10
CA MET A 1 36.18 32.65 29.83
C MET A 1 35.62 31.83 28.66
N PRO A 2 34.65 30.92 28.86
CA PRO A 2 34.07 30.13 27.78
C PRO A 2 33.00 30.95 27.04
N ASN A 3 32.94 30.88 25.70
CA ASN A 3 31.89 31.50 24.90
C ASN A 3 30.90 30.43 24.41
N LEU A 4 29.62 30.77 24.55
CA LEU A 4 28.43 29.95 24.66
C LEU A 4 27.79 29.69 23.29
N ALA A 5 28.56 29.19 22.33
CA ALA A 5 28.10 29.04 20.94
C ALA A 5 28.20 27.60 20.40
N ASN A 6 28.12 26.59 21.28
CA ASN A 6 28.25 25.18 20.87
C ASN A 6 27.01 24.33 21.17
N ALA A 7 25.82 24.87 20.93
CA ALA A 7 24.56 24.20 21.31
C ALA A 7 23.42 24.29 20.29
N PHE A 8 23.70 24.39 18.98
CA PHE A 8 22.58 24.48 18.00
C PHE A 8 22.63 23.56 16.78
N LEU A 9 23.61 22.66 16.63
CA LEU A 9 23.68 21.80 15.43
C LEU A 9 23.87 20.33 15.75
N LYS A 10 23.08 19.79 16.68
CA LYS A 10 23.06 18.34 16.91
C LYS A 10 21.68 17.77 17.16
N THR A 11 20.71 18.09 16.30
CA THR A 11 19.39 17.44 16.38
C THR A 11 18.65 17.23 15.05
N THR A 12 19.35 17.25 13.91
CA THR A 12 18.70 17.18 12.58
C THR A 12 19.01 15.98 11.65
N PRO A 13 19.64 14.86 12.06
CA PRO A 13 19.70 13.67 11.21
C PRO A 13 18.58 12.64 11.48
N LEU A 14 17.95 12.64 12.67
CA LEU A 14 17.00 11.59 13.06
C LEU A 14 15.58 11.78 12.50
N LEU A 15 15.13 13.03 12.28
CA LEU A 15 13.78 13.32 11.79
C LEU A 15 13.60 12.94 10.31
N MET A 16 14.64 13.21 9.49
CA MET A 16 14.65 12.87 8.05
C MET A 16 14.63 11.36 7.81
N SER A 17 15.28 10.57 8.67
CA SER A 17 15.28 9.11 8.56
C SER A 17 13.95 8.45 8.93
N VAL A 18 13.17 9.09 9.81
CA VAL A 18 11.84 8.57 10.22
C VAL A 18 10.83 8.75 9.09
N SER A 19 10.75 9.94 8.48
CA SER A 19 9.87 10.22 7.32
C SER A 19 10.15 9.28 6.15
N ALA A 20 11.43 9.11 5.78
CA ALA A 20 11.80 8.22 4.68
C ALA A 20 11.48 6.75 4.97
N ALA A 21 11.60 6.31 6.24
CA ALA A 21 11.24 4.95 6.63
C ALA A 21 9.71 4.73 6.65
N GLU A 22 8.94 5.74 7.04
CA GLU A 22 7.48 5.73 7.00
C GLU A 22 6.94 5.69 5.56
N GLU A 23 7.47 6.54 4.68
CA GLU A 23 7.16 6.53 3.25
C GLU A 23 7.52 5.18 2.61
N CYS A 24 8.65 4.60 2.98
CA CYS A 24 9.06 3.28 2.50
C CYS A 24 8.08 2.18 2.96
N ARG A 25 7.64 2.21 4.23
CA ARG A 25 6.64 1.28 4.75
C ARG A 25 5.30 1.45 4.05
N ALA A 26 4.82 2.68 3.90
CA ALA A 26 3.56 2.97 3.21
C ALA A 26 3.60 2.52 1.74
N ARG A 27 4.73 2.71 1.06
CA ARG A 27 4.92 2.23 -0.32
C ARG A 27 4.94 0.71 -0.39
N ASN A 28 5.62 0.04 0.54
CA ASN A 28 5.67 -1.41 0.61
C ASN A 28 4.29 -2.03 0.91
N ASP A 29 3.54 -1.37 1.80
CA ASP A 29 2.15 -1.74 2.11
C ASP A 29 1.27 -1.60 0.86
N ARG A 30 1.23 -0.43 0.21
CA ARG A 30 0.46 -0.24 -1.03
C ARG A 30 0.80 -1.26 -2.11
N GLN A 31 2.08 -1.57 -2.30
CA GLN A 31 2.50 -2.54 -3.31
C GLN A 31 2.01 -3.96 -2.99
N SER A 32 1.81 -4.29 -1.71
CA SER A 32 1.18 -5.56 -1.30
C SER A 32 -0.27 -5.66 -1.75
N TYR A 33 -1.05 -4.59 -1.60
CA TYR A 33 -2.43 -4.52 -2.09
C TYR A 33 -2.50 -4.64 -3.62
N PHE A 34 -1.59 -3.99 -4.34
CA PHE A 34 -1.60 -4.01 -5.79
C PHE A 34 -1.24 -5.40 -6.33
N ALA A 35 -0.24 -6.03 -5.73
CA ALA A 35 0.19 -7.37 -6.12
C ALA A 35 -0.95 -8.38 -5.95
N ILE A 36 -1.56 -8.46 -4.75
CA ILE A 36 -2.62 -9.43 -4.47
C ILE A 36 -3.87 -9.16 -5.32
N THR A 37 -4.19 -7.88 -5.59
CA THR A 37 -5.31 -7.51 -6.47
C THR A 37 -5.08 -8.01 -7.89
N ARG A 38 -3.89 -7.81 -8.45
CA ARG A 38 -3.55 -8.29 -9.81
C ARG A 38 -3.64 -9.81 -9.90
N GLU A 39 -3.17 -10.52 -8.87
CA GLU A 39 -3.29 -11.98 -8.81
C GLU A 39 -4.74 -12.43 -8.73
N LEU A 40 -5.57 -11.75 -7.94
CA LEU A 40 -7.01 -12.00 -7.85
C LEU A 40 -7.72 -11.73 -9.17
N VAL A 41 -7.38 -10.66 -9.88
CA VAL A 41 -7.94 -10.35 -11.21
C VAL A 41 -7.62 -11.46 -12.19
N ARG A 42 -6.36 -11.88 -12.24
CA ARG A 42 -5.91 -12.97 -13.10
C ARG A 42 -6.62 -14.28 -12.76
N ALA A 43 -6.71 -14.63 -11.48
CA ALA A 43 -7.36 -15.85 -11.03
C ALA A 43 -8.86 -15.86 -11.37
N GLN A 44 -9.58 -14.77 -11.09
CA GLN A 44 -11.03 -14.70 -11.23
C GLN A 44 -11.49 -14.46 -12.68
N PHE A 45 -10.88 -13.49 -13.38
CA PHE A 45 -11.38 -13.01 -14.67
C PHE A 45 -10.68 -13.63 -15.87
N GLU A 46 -9.38 -13.93 -15.76
CA GLU A 46 -8.63 -14.50 -16.90
C GLU A 46 -8.65 -16.03 -16.89
N LEU A 47 -8.46 -16.64 -15.71
CA LEU A 47 -8.33 -18.09 -15.56
C LEU A 47 -9.61 -18.79 -15.10
N ALA A 48 -10.55 -18.04 -14.50
CA ALA A 48 -11.72 -18.60 -13.79
C ALA A 48 -11.34 -19.69 -12.77
N ASP A 49 -10.17 -19.56 -12.14
CA ASP A 49 -9.64 -20.51 -11.17
C ASP A 49 -10.14 -20.16 -9.76
N MET A 50 -11.20 -20.85 -9.35
CA MET A 50 -11.85 -20.62 -8.06
C MET A 50 -11.00 -21.08 -6.88
N GLU A 51 -10.19 -22.12 -7.03
CA GLU A 51 -9.34 -22.60 -5.93
C GLU A 51 -8.16 -21.65 -5.72
N LEU A 52 -7.53 -21.18 -6.80
CA LEU A 52 -6.52 -20.13 -6.70
C LEU A 52 -7.10 -18.86 -6.08
N SER A 53 -8.27 -18.42 -6.54
CA SER A 53 -8.96 -17.25 -5.99
C SER A 53 -9.21 -17.40 -4.48
N ARG A 54 -9.68 -18.58 -4.04
CA ARG A 54 -9.90 -18.89 -2.62
C ARG A 54 -8.62 -18.82 -1.81
N ARG A 55 -7.51 -19.37 -2.32
CA ARG A 55 -6.20 -19.29 -1.63
C ARG A 55 -5.69 -17.86 -1.52
N LEU A 56 -5.83 -17.06 -2.58
CA LEU A 56 -5.42 -15.66 -2.56
C LEU A 56 -6.23 -14.85 -1.53
N TRP A 57 -7.54 -15.11 -1.41
CA TRP A 57 -8.35 -14.52 -0.34
C TRP A 57 -7.97 -15.00 1.06
N GLN A 58 -7.45 -16.23 1.20
CA GLN A 58 -6.85 -16.67 2.46
C GLN A 58 -5.56 -15.91 2.75
N ASP A 59 -4.71 -15.69 1.74
CA ASP A 59 -3.47 -14.90 1.88
C ASP A 59 -3.77 -13.45 2.28
N VAL A 60 -4.87 -12.87 1.78
CA VAL A 60 -5.38 -11.55 2.22
C VAL A 60 -5.65 -11.55 3.72
N ALA A 61 -6.38 -12.56 4.23
CA ALA A 61 -6.70 -12.67 5.64
C ALA A 61 -5.46 -12.95 6.51
N ASP A 62 -4.57 -13.84 6.07
CA ASP A 62 -3.37 -14.23 6.80
C ASP A 62 -2.37 -13.07 6.93
N ARG A 63 -2.41 -12.12 5.99
CA ARG A 63 -1.58 -10.91 5.97
C ARG A 63 -2.26 -9.69 6.59
N ASP A 64 -3.48 -9.85 7.11
CA ASP A 64 -4.30 -8.77 7.67
C ASP A 64 -4.51 -7.60 6.70
N LEU A 65 -4.67 -7.92 5.41
CA LEU A 65 -4.94 -6.92 4.38
C LEU A 65 -6.42 -6.53 4.40
N GLU A 66 -6.67 -5.23 4.25
CA GLU A 66 -8.01 -4.67 4.28
C GLU A 66 -8.82 -5.11 3.06
N VAL A 67 -9.85 -5.93 3.31
CA VAL A 67 -10.71 -6.48 2.27
C VAL A 67 -11.44 -5.38 1.49
N GLY A 68 -11.88 -4.31 2.17
CA GLY A 68 -12.57 -3.18 1.53
C GLY A 68 -11.71 -2.51 0.46
N ARG A 69 -10.45 -2.21 0.79
CA ARG A 69 -9.46 -1.67 -0.13
C ARG A 69 -9.21 -2.57 -1.33
N ILE A 70 -9.09 -3.88 -1.11
CA ILE A 70 -8.92 -4.86 -2.22
C ILE A 70 -10.16 -4.89 -3.11
N LEU A 71 -11.37 -4.92 -2.55
CA LEU A 71 -12.61 -4.89 -3.33
C LEU A 71 -12.72 -3.60 -4.16
N HIS A 72 -12.32 -2.47 -3.60
CA HIS A 72 -12.31 -1.20 -4.32
C HIS A 72 -11.33 -1.22 -5.50
N LEU A 73 -10.12 -1.77 -5.31
CA LEU A 73 -9.16 -1.94 -6.40
C LEU A 73 -9.65 -2.97 -7.44
N LEU A 74 -10.28 -4.06 -7.00
CA LEU A 74 -10.72 -5.15 -7.88
C LEU A 74 -11.82 -4.69 -8.86
N TYR A 75 -12.77 -3.88 -8.38
CA TYR A 75 -13.94 -3.47 -9.16
C TYR A 75 -13.94 -2.01 -9.59
N GLY A 76 -13.11 -1.16 -8.97
CA GLY A 76 -12.99 0.27 -9.29
C GLY A 76 -11.91 0.59 -10.31
N CYS A 77 -10.91 -0.27 -10.49
CA CYS A 77 -9.86 -0.10 -11.49
C CYS A 77 -10.29 -0.71 -12.84
N GLY A 78 -10.16 0.06 -13.91
CA GLY A 78 -10.43 -0.36 -15.29
C GLY A 78 -9.26 -1.11 -15.94
N CYS A 79 -8.01 -0.82 -15.53
CA CYS A 79 -6.82 -1.55 -15.99
C CYS A 79 -5.81 -1.81 -14.86
N HIS A 80 -5.82 -3.02 -14.29
CA HIS A 80 -4.89 -3.40 -13.21
C HIS A 80 -3.42 -3.49 -13.63
N HIS A 81 -3.09 -3.34 -14.92
CA HIS A 81 -1.71 -3.25 -15.40
C HIS A 81 -1.17 -1.81 -15.41
N ASP A 82 -2.06 -0.82 -15.40
CA ASP A 82 -1.68 0.59 -15.31
C ASP A 82 -1.43 0.97 -13.84
N GLU A 83 -0.18 1.28 -13.52
CA GLU A 83 0.22 1.66 -12.18
C GLU A 83 -0.42 2.98 -11.75
N ALA A 84 -0.55 3.95 -12.66
CA ALA A 84 -1.10 5.26 -12.33
C ALA A 84 -2.59 5.16 -12.00
N GLU A 85 -3.31 4.33 -12.74
CA GLU A 85 -4.73 4.07 -12.48
C GLU A 85 -4.94 3.33 -11.15
N MET A 86 -4.12 2.32 -10.86
CA MET A 86 -4.15 1.62 -9.57
C MET A 86 -3.90 2.58 -8.40
N VAL A 87 -2.96 3.52 -8.55
CA VAL A 87 -2.69 4.56 -7.54
C VAL A 87 -3.88 5.50 -7.37
N ASP A 88 -4.47 6.00 -8.45
CA ASP A 88 -5.61 6.92 -8.38
C ASP A 88 -6.83 6.31 -7.67
N VAL A 89 -7.13 5.05 -7.97
CA VAL A 89 -8.21 4.29 -7.32
C VAL A 89 -7.91 4.03 -5.84
N ASP A 90 -6.66 3.70 -5.51
CA ASP A 90 -6.21 3.51 -4.12
C ASP A 90 -6.31 4.80 -3.30
N GLU A 91 -5.81 5.91 -3.84
CA GLU A 91 -5.86 7.22 -3.19
C GLU A 91 -7.29 7.70 -3.02
N THR A 92 -8.14 7.44 -4.01
CA THR A 92 -9.58 7.70 -3.92
C THR A 92 -10.19 6.94 -2.75
N TYR A 93 -9.92 5.64 -2.59
CA TYR A 93 -10.39 4.87 -1.44
C TYR A 93 -9.90 5.44 -0.10
N LEU A 94 -8.60 5.70 0.02
CA LEU A 94 -7.98 6.23 1.25
C LEU A 94 -8.54 7.62 1.61
N SER A 95 -8.93 8.41 0.62
CA SER A 95 -9.55 9.73 0.84
C SER A 95 -10.98 9.67 1.38
N MET A 96 -11.69 8.55 1.17
CA MET A 96 -13.06 8.38 1.66
C MET A 96 -13.12 8.10 3.17
N GLY A 97 -12.01 7.71 3.80
CA GLY A 97 -11.94 7.41 5.24
C GLY A 97 -12.89 6.29 5.66
N VAL A 98 -13.11 5.31 4.78
CA VAL A 98 -13.92 4.13 5.08
C VAL A 98 -12.99 3.16 5.83
N ASP A 99 -13.15 3.10 7.15
CA ASP A 99 -12.55 2.08 8.04
C ASP A 99 -13.35 0.77 8.02
#